data_AF-A0A0S1Y6X0-F1
#
_entry.id   AF-A0A0S1Y6X0-F1
#
_cell.length_a   1.000
_cell.length_b   1.000
_cell.length_c   1.000
_cell.angle_alpha   90.00
_cell.angle_beta   90.00
_cell.angle_gamma   90.00
#
_symmetry.space_group_name_H-M   'P 1'
#
loop_
_entity.id
_entity.type
_entity.pdbx_description
1 polymer ?
#
loop_
_entity_poly.entity_id
_entity_poly.type
_entity_poly.pdbx_seq_one_letter_code
_entity_poly.pdbx_strand_id
1 'polypeptide(L)'
;MSSIDSLEAQVKAALLERLPAVLQSIPRDEALYCLLLCYTNEDTGAAWPPFLVWGKTSYRDQIVATGESVSYYLWAPDEIREVQGYDDEYWFDDESLVELCARHADLIDVGNSQEPVLRVLAGLVPEVRRLVQAAGLPVTDDFVVAYADNTGAVDTVGAMEAVVDSSLWAVLKQRGYV
;
A
#
# COMPACT_ATOMS: atom_id res chain seq x y z
N MET A 1 -27.43 -8.46 -10.58
CA MET A 1 -25.95 -8.44 -10.53
C MET A 1 -25.52 -7.02 -10.19
N SER A 2 -24.62 -6.86 -9.23
CA SER A 2 -23.96 -5.56 -8.98
C SER A 2 -23.02 -5.25 -10.15
N SER A 3 -22.92 -3.99 -10.57
CA SER A 3 -21.90 -3.57 -11.53
C SER A 3 -20.51 -3.57 -10.88
N ILE A 4 -19.46 -3.60 -11.71
CA ILE A 4 -18.08 -3.50 -11.22
C ILE A 4 -17.86 -2.20 -10.45
N ASP A 5 -18.32 -1.05 -10.97
CA ASP A 5 -18.24 0.25 -10.28
C ASP A 5 -18.92 0.26 -8.91
N SER A 6 -20.07 -0.43 -8.80
CA SER A 6 -20.78 -0.54 -7.53
C SER A 6 -20.01 -1.40 -6.54
N LEU A 7 -19.30 -2.44 -7.00
CA LEU A 7 -18.43 -3.25 -6.16
C LEU A 7 -17.14 -2.51 -5.78
N GLU A 8 -16.52 -1.77 -6.69
CA GLU A 8 -15.38 -0.88 -6.39
C GLU A 8 -15.71 0.08 -5.24
N ALA A 9 -16.87 0.75 -5.32
CA ALA A 9 -17.33 1.67 -4.28
C ALA A 9 -17.56 0.96 -2.94
N GLN A 10 -18.13 -0.25 -2.96
CA GLN A 10 -18.37 -1.04 -1.75
C GLN A 10 -17.04 -1.51 -1.12
N VAL A 11 -16.11 -2.04 -1.92
CA VAL A 11 -14.78 -2.48 -1.46
C VAL A 11 -14.05 -1.32 -0.84
N LYS A 12 -14.01 -0.17 -1.53
CA LYS A 12 -13.39 1.05 -1.01
C LYS A 12 -14.00 1.47 0.33
N ALA A 13 -15.33 1.51 0.43
CA ALA A 13 -16.02 1.89 1.66
C ALA A 13 -15.72 0.93 2.82
N ALA A 14 -15.74 -0.38 2.55
CA ALA A 14 -15.44 -1.42 3.54
C ALA A 14 -13.98 -1.35 4.04
N LEU A 15 -13.02 -1.05 3.16
CA LEU A 15 -11.63 -0.81 3.55
C LEU A 15 -11.49 0.45 4.40
N LEU A 16 -12.12 1.56 4.00
CA LEU A 16 -12.10 2.83 4.74
C LEU A 16 -12.71 2.74 6.14
N GLU A 17 -13.68 1.85 6.34
CA GLU A 17 -14.28 1.58 7.65
C GLU A 17 -13.30 0.89 8.60
N ARG A 18 -12.44 0.00 8.07
CA ARG A 18 -11.52 -0.84 8.86
C ARG A 18 -10.17 -0.17 9.12
N LEU A 19 -9.68 0.60 8.15
CA LEU A 19 -8.39 1.28 8.20
C LEU A 19 -8.12 2.02 9.52
N PRO A 20 -9.05 2.78 10.11
CA PRO A 20 -8.80 3.47 11.38
C PRO A 20 -8.36 2.53 12.50
N ALA A 21 -8.97 1.35 12.64
CA ALA A 21 -8.61 0.40 13.69
C ALA A 21 -7.21 -0.19 13.45
N VAL A 22 -6.90 -0.53 12.20
CA VAL A 22 -5.59 -1.05 11.79
C VAL A 22 -4.48 -0.02 12.04
N LEU A 23 -4.71 1.24 11.66
CA LEU A 23 -3.73 2.30 11.90
C LEU A 23 -3.50 2.56 13.39
N GLN A 24 -4.50 2.30 14.25
CA GLN A 24 -4.33 2.41 15.70
C GLN A 24 -3.50 1.28 16.31
N SER A 25 -3.46 0.10 15.68
CA SER A 25 -2.66 -1.04 16.14
C SER A 25 -1.20 -0.98 15.71
N ILE A 26 -0.83 -0.13 14.74
CA ILE A 26 0.56 0.03 14.32
C ILE A 26 1.41 0.54 15.51
N PRO A 27 2.57 -0.08 15.79
CA PRO A 27 3.49 0.37 16.83
C PRO A 27 3.93 1.84 16.67
N ARG A 28 4.19 2.52 17.79
CA ARG A 28 4.52 3.97 17.84
C ARG A 28 5.92 4.25 18.38
N ASP A 29 6.72 3.22 18.53
CA ASP A 29 8.09 3.28 19.02
C ASP A 29 9.05 3.95 18.05
N GLU A 30 8.71 3.98 16.76
CA GLU A 30 9.52 4.60 15.72
C GLU A 30 8.67 5.24 14.61
N ALA A 31 9.22 6.26 13.93
CA ALA A 31 8.57 6.89 12.80
C ALA A 31 8.57 6.00 11.54
N LEU A 32 7.44 5.98 10.84
CA LEU A 32 7.29 5.29 9.56
C LEU A 32 7.71 6.20 8.40
N TYR A 33 8.41 5.66 7.39
CA TYR A 33 8.67 6.38 6.15
C TYR A 33 7.67 6.05 5.04
N CYS A 34 6.98 4.91 5.12
CA CYS A 34 5.95 4.54 4.16
C CYS A 34 4.83 3.69 4.75
N LEU A 35 3.69 3.70 4.07
CA LEU A 35 2.61 2.74 4.21
C LEU A 35 2.14 2.32 2.82
N LEU A 36 2.33 1.06 2.48
CA LEU A 36 2.04 0.49 1.16
C LEU A 36 0.74 -0.32 1.22
N LEU A 37 -0.16 -0.06 0.26
CA LEU A 37 -1.32 -0.89 -0.05
C LEU A 37 -0.88 -1.95 -1.07
N CYS A 38 -0.65 -3.16 -0.60
CA CYS A 38 -0.04 -4.23 -1.39
C CYS A 38 -1.12 -5.05 -2.10
N TYR A 39 -0.93 -5.25 -3.40
CA TYR A 39 -1.77 -6.08 -4.26
C TYR A 39 -0.90 -6.98 -5.14
N THR A 40 -1.52 -7.84 -5.93
CA THR A 40 -0.83 -8.77 -6.85
C THR A 40 -1.40 -8.60 -8.25
N ASN A 41 -0.55 -8.18 -9.20
CA ASN A 41 -0.98 -7.85 -10.57
C ASN A 41 -1.42 -9.07 -11.40
N GLU A 42 -0.76 -10.22 -11.23
CA GLU A 42 -1.01 -11.43 -12.04
C GLU A 42 -1.98 -12.43 -11.38
N ASP A 43 -2.22 -12.31 -10.08
CA ASP A 43 -3.13 -13.15 -9.31
C ASP A 43 -3.89 -12.28 -8.32
N THR A 44 -4.98 -11.63 -8.75
CA THR A 44 -5.76 -10.73 -7.88
C THR A 44 -6.20 -11.45 -6.60
N GLY A 45 -6.54 -12.73 -6.66
CA GLY A 45 -6.98 -13.50 -5.49
C GLY A 45 -5.92 -13.64 -4.39
N ALA A 46 -4.64 -13.54 -4.73
CA ALA A 46 -3.55 -13.67 -3.75
C ALA A 46 -3.43 -12.46 -2.79
N ALA A 47 -3.86 -11.27 -3.19
CA ALA A 47 -3.82 -10.06 -2.36
C ALA A 47 -4.98 -9.12 -2.67
N TRP A 48 -6.21 -9.67 -2.65
CA TRP A 48 -7.45 -8.91 -2.76
C TRP A 48 -8.52 -9.49 -1.81
N PRO A 49 -8.68 -8.95 -0.59
CA PRO A 49 -8.36 -7.58 -0.17
C PRO A 49 -6.86 -7.24 -0.16
N PRO A 50 -6.47 -5.98 -0.43
CA PRO A 50 -5.07 -5.59 -0.36
C PRO A 50 -4.60 -5.66 1.09
N PHE A 51 -3.35 -6.01 1.34
CA PHE A 51 -2.76 -5.96 2.67
C PHE A 51 -1.93 -4.68 2.86
N LEU A 52 -1.60 -4.34 4.10
CA LEU A 52 -0.73 -3.21 4.41
C LEU A 52 0.68 -3.71 4.73
N VAL A 53 1.67 -2.94 4.30
CA VAL A 53 3.06 -3.04 4.79
C VAL A 53 3.50 -1.64 5.20
N TRP A 54 4.16 -1.48 6.34
CA TRP A 54 4.76 -0.21 6.74
C TRP A 54 6.27 -0.29 6.88
N GLY A 55 6.95 0.71 6.31
CA GLY A 55 8.40 0.83 6.40
C GLY A 55 8.82 1.66 7.60
N LYS A 56 9.70 1.11 8.44
CA LYS A 56 10.28 1.79 9.61
C LYS A 56 11.52 2.59 9.22
N THR A 57 11.78 3.67 9.95
CA THR A 57 12.96 4.51 9.69
C THR A 57 14.27 3.72 9.83
N SER A 58 14.35 2.79 10.77
CA SER A 58 15.52 1.93 11.02
C SER A 58 15.87 1.03 9.83
N TYR A 59 14.86 0.46 9.17
CA TYR A 59 15.04 -0.25 7.90
C TYR A 59 15.54 0.68 6.79
N ARG A 60 14.90 1.84 6.61
CA ARG A 60 15.34 2.82 5.61
C ARG A 60 16.80 3.22 5.81
N ASP A 61 17.20 3.50 7.05
CA ASP A 61 18.56 3.90 7.39
C ASP A 61 19.57 2.79 7.07
N GLN A 62 19.21 1.52 7.29
CA GLN A 62 20.03 0.37 6.92
C GLN A 62 20.20 0.23 5.39
N ILE A 63 19.11 0.36 4.63
CA ILE A 63 19.15 0.30 3.17
C ILE A 63 20.00 1.44 2.60
N VAL A 64 19.81 2.66 3.10
CA VAL A 64 20.59 3.84 2.68
C VAL A 64 22.07 3.69 3.04
N ALA A 65 22.39 3.14 4.22
CA ALA A 65 23.78 2.90 4.62
C ALA A 65 24.47 1.84 3.74
N THR A 66 23.71 0.86 3.24
CA THR A 66 24.22 -0.16 2.31
C THR A 66 24.44 0.45 0.92
N GLY A 67 23.55 1.34 0.47
CA GLY A 67 23.72 2.16 -0.73
C GLY A 67 23.48 1.44 -2.06
N GLU A 68 23.27 0.12 -2.06
CA GLU A 68 22.96 -0.67 -3.25
C GLU A 68 21.46 -0.70 -3.50
N SER A 69 21.03 -0.31 -4.72
CA SER A 69 19.63 -0.38 -5.16
C SER A 69 18.62 0.23 -4.18
N VAL A 70 18.98 1.34 -3.52
CA VAL A 70 18.18 1.98 -2.46
C VAL A 70 16.71 2.14 -2.86
N SER A 71 16.45 2.71 -4.04
CA SER A 71 15.09 2.93 -4.54
C SER A 71 14.28 1.63 -4.61
N TYR A 72 14.86 0.52 -5.08
CA TYR A 72 14.16 -0.76 -5.12
C TYR A 72 13.80 -1.26 -3.71
N TYR A 73 14.80 -1.39 -2.83
CA TYR A 73 14.59 -1.98 -1.49
C TYR A 73 13.69 -1.15 -0.57
N LEU A 74 13.62 0.17 -0.76
CA LEU A 74 12.73 1.02 0.03
C LEU A 74 11.25 0.87 -0.33
N TRP A 75 10.93 0.42 -1.55
CA TRP A 75 9.56 0.43 -2.08
C TRP A 75 9.05 -0.95 -2.52
N ALA A 76 9.81 -2.01 -2.26
CA ALA A 76 9.42 -3.39 -2.52
C ALA A 76 8.82 -4.03 -1.24
N PRO A 77 7.52 -4.38 -1.21
CA PRO A 77 6.87 -4.91 0.00
C PRO A 77 7.49 -6.22 0.49
N ASP A 78 7.86 -7.11 -0.41
CA ASP A 78 8.51 -8.39 -0.12
C ASP A 78 9.86 -8.20 0.56
N GLU A 79 10.69 -7.29 0.05
CA GLU A 79 11.99 -6.94 0.65
C GLU A 79 11.83 -6.36 2.06
N ILE A 80 10.86 -5.44 2.25
CA ILE A 80 10.56 -4.86 3.56
C ILE A 80 10.19 -5.99 4.55
N ARG A 81 9.31 -6.91 4.14
CA ARG A 81 8.83 -8.01 4.99
C ARG A 81 9.93 -9.02 5.29
N GLU A 82 10.81 -9.31 4.33
CA GLU A 82 11.91 -10.25 4.53
C GLU A 82 12.91 -9.74 5.58
N VAL A 83 13.17 -8.42 5.61
CA VAL A 83 14.16 -7.83 6.52
C VAL A 83 13.55 -7.36 7.84
N GLN A 84 12.42 -6.63 7.82
CA GLN A 84 11.76 -6.14 9.03
C GLN A 84 10.96 -7.24 9.76
N GLY A 85 10.51 -8.26 9.02
CA GLY A 85 9.66 -9.32 9.50
C GLY A 85 8.17 -9.11 9.22
N TYR A 86 7.41 -10.19 9.36
CA TYR A 86 5.96 -10.25 9.09
C TYR A 86 5.09 -9.64 10.21
N ASP A 87 5.69 -9.08 11.26
CA ASP A 87 4.93 -8.33 12.28
C ASP A 87 4.62 -6.89 11.79
N ASP A 88 5.24 -6.46 10.69
CA ASP A 88 5.07 -5.12 10.09
C ASP A 88 4.12 -5.10 8.88
N GLU A 89 3.17 -6.02 8.87
CA GLU A 89 2.10 -6.10 7.88
C GLU A 89 0.72 -6.28 8.51
N TYR A 90 -0.33 -6.02 7.73
CA TYR A 90 -1.70 -6.32 8.14
C TYR A 90 -2.53 -6.84 6.97
N TRP A 91 -3.07 -8.06 7.13
CA TRP A 91 -4.01 -8.67 6.19
C TRP A 91 -5.44 -8.39 6.63
N PHE A 92 -6.27 -7.92 5.69
CA PHE A 92 -7.70 -7.76 5.96
C PHE A 92 -8.41 -9.10 5.69
N ASP A 93 -8.64 -9.86 6.76
CA ASP A 93 -9.22 -11.20 6.73
C ASP A 93 -10.70 -11.25 7.19
N ASP A 94 -11.32 -10.09 7.41
CA ASP A 94 -12.75 -9.99 7.73
C ASP A 94 -13.61 -10.66 6.66
N GLU A 95 -14.39 -11.68 7.04
CA GLU A 95 -15.19 -12.52 6.14
C GLU A 95 -16.02 -11.70 5.13
N SER A 96 -16.71 -10.65 5.60
CA SER A 96 -17.54 -9.78 4.74
C SER A 96 -16.74 -8.98 3.71
N LEU A 97 -15.51 -8.57 4.03
CA LEU A 97 -14.63 -7.86 3.09
C LEU A 97 -13.99 -8.84 2.11
N VAL A 98 -13.59 -10.03 2.60
CA VAL A 98 -13.06 -11.10 1.75
C VAL A 98 -14.10 -11.54 0.72
N GLU A 99 -15.35 -11.78 1.10
CA GLU A 99 -16.42 -12.15 0.15
C GLU A 99 -16.67 -11.04 -0.87
N LEU A 100 -16.65 -9.78 -0.43
CA LEU A 100 -16.86 -8.63 -1.29
C LEU A 100 -15.71 -8.47 -2.32
N CYS A 101 -14.47 -8.64 -1.89
CA CYS A 101 -13.30 -8.62 -2.75
C CYS A 101 -13.27 -9.82 -3.71
N ALA A 102 -13.66 -11.01 -3.28
CA ALA A 102 -13.77 -12.18 -4.14
C ALA A 102 -14.77 -11.94 -5.29
N ARG A 103 -15.95 -11.40 -4.98
CA ARG A 103 -16.94 -11.02 -6.00
C ARG A 103 -16.44 -9.93 -6.96
N HIS A 104 -15.58 -9.03 -6.46
CA HIS A 104 -14.93 -8.03 -7.30
C HIS A 104 -13.89 -8.68 -8.23
N ALA A 105 -13.07 -9.59 -7.71
CA ALA A 105 -12.08 -10.36 -8.45
C ALA A 105 -12.72 -11.18 -9.59
N ASP A 106 -13.85 -11.85 -9.34
CA ASP A 106 -14.60 -12.59 -10.36
C ASP A 106 -14.95 -11.71 -11.58
N LEU A 107 -15.28 -10.42 -11.37
CA LEU A 107 -15.58 -9.49 -12.46
C LEU A 107 -14.32 -8.96 -13.16
N ILE A 108 -13.23 -8.79 -12.41
CA ILE A 108 -11.91 -8.42 -12.94
C ILE A 108 -11.41 -9.51 -13.88
N ASP A 109 -11.52 -10.78 -13.48
CA ASP A 109 -11.10 -11.94 -14.27
C ASP A 109 -11.86 -12.04 -15.59
N VAL A 110 -13.17 -11.76 -15.57
CA VAL A 110 -13.98 -11.69 -16.80
C VAL A 110 -13.55 -10.52 -17.72
N GLY A 111 -13.14 -9.40 -17.12
CA GLY A 111 -12.67 -8.22 -17.85
C GLY A 111 -11.21 -8.30 -18.32
N ASN A 112 -10.42 -9.22 -17.75
CA ASN A 112 -8.99 -9.39 -17.98
C ASN A 112 -8.19 -8.07 -17.88
N SER A 113 -8.47 -7.26 -16.85
CA SER A 113 -7.84 -5.96 -16.64
C SER A 113 -7.76 -5.61 -15.14
N GLN A 114 -6.58 -5.22 -14.67
CA GLN A 114 -6.34 -4.77 -13.29
C GLN A 114 -6.81 -3.34 -13.00
N GLU A 115 -7.27 -2.60 -14.01
CA GLU A 115 -7.74 -1.21 -13.83
C GLU A 115 -8.77 -1.03 -12.69
N PRO A 116 -9.75 -1.93 -12.46
CA PRO A 116 -10.70 -1.82 -11.34
C PRO A 116 -10.00 -1.87 -9.97
N VAL A 117 -9.01 -2.75 -9.81
CA VAL A 117 -8.19 -2.83 -8.58
C VAL A 117 -7.43 -1.53 -8.38
N LEU A 118 -6.74 -1.07 -9.42
CA LEU A 118 -5.94 0.16 -9.37
C LEU A 118 -6.79 1.40 -9.09
N ARG A 119 -8.02 1.48 -9.62
CA ARG A 119 -8.96 2.57 -9.31
C ARG A 119 -9.35 2.60 -7.83
N VAL A 120 -9.62 1.44 -7.24
CA VAL A 120 -9.90 1.33 -5.80
C VAL A 120 -8.69 1.78 -4.99
N LEU A 121 -7.50 1.26 -5.29
CA LEU A 121 -6.25 1.58 -4.60
C LEU A 121 -5.88 3.06 -4.71
N ALA A 122 -5.90 3.63 -5.92
CA ALA A 122 -5.66 5.05 -6.14
C ALA A 122 -6.68 5.92 -5.38
N GLY A 123 -7.92 5.47 -5.27
CA GLY A 123 -8.94 6.13 -4.47
C GLY A 123 -8.71 6.04 -2.96
N LEU A 124 -7.96 5.05 -2.47
CA LEU A 124 -7.66 4.85 -1.05
C LEU A 124 -6.45 5.67 -0.58
N VAL A 125 -5.41 5.80 -1.41
CA VAL A 125 -4.16 6.51 -1.05
C VAL A 125 -4.37 7.86 -0.34
N PRO A 126 -5.16 8.82 -0.87
CA PRO A 126 -5.35 10.11 -0.20
C PRO A 126 -6.11 9.99 1.12
N GLU A 127 -7.06 9.06 1.22
CA GLU A 127 -7.82 8.83 2.45
C GLU A 127 -6.97 8.17 3.53
N VAL A 128 -6.17 7.16 3.16
CA VAL A 128 -5.23 6.51 4.07
C VAL A 128 -4.24 7.54 4.60
N ARG A 129 -3.68 8.41 3.75
CA ARG A 129 -2.80 9.51 4.20
C ARG A 129 -3.48 10.41 5.24
N ARG A 130 -4.74 10.78 5.01
CA ARG A 130 -5.52 11.58 5.96
C ARG A 130 -5.77 10.83 7.27
N LEU A 131 -6.05 9.53 7.19
CA LEU A 131 -6.29 8.68 8.37
C LEU A 131 -5.02 8.46 9.18
N VAL A 132 -3.85 8.30 8.56
CA VAL A 132 -2.54 8.22 9.24
C VAL A 132 -2.31 9.48 10.07
N GLN A 133 -2.56 10.65 9.50
CA GLN A 133 -2.47 11.93 10.21
C GLN A 133 -3.45 12.01 11.37
N ALA A 134 -4.71 11.61 11.15
CA ALA A 134 -5.74 11.61 12.19
C ALA A 134 -5.45 10.61 13.33
N ALA A 135 -4.79 9.50 13.02
CA ALA A 135 -4.38 8.49 14.00
C ALA A 135 -3.18 8.94 14.86
N GLY A 136 -2.50 10.02 14.46
CA GLY A 136 -1.32 10.53 15.15
C GLY A 136 -0.13 9.57 15.07
N LEU A 137 -0.01 8.80 13.99
CA LEU A 137 1.14 7.93 13.79
C LEU A 137 2.41 8.78 13.61
N PRO A 138 3.53 8.41 14.27
CA PRO A 138 4.80 9.05 14.01
C PRO A 138 5.24 8.71 12.58
N VAL A 139 5.47 9.74 11.77
CA VAL A 139 5.87 9.59 10.38
C VAL A 139 7.00 10.56 10.05
N THR A 140 7.81 10.22 9.06
CA THR A 140 8.87 11.09 8.57
C THR A 140 8.29 12.28 7.80
N ASP A 141 9.09 13.33 7.61
CA ASP A 141 8.68 14.53 6.85
C ASP A 141 8.47 14.25 5.35
N ASP A 142 9.06 13.16 4.86
CA ASP A 142 8.91 12.61 3.52
C ASP A 142 8.03 11.35 3.45
N PHE A 143 7.14 11.15 4.42
CA PHE A 143 6.29 9.97 4.50
C PHE A 143 5.40 9.79 3.25
N VAL A 144 5.39 8.56 2.73
CA VAL A 144 4.63 8.17 1.54
C VAL A 144 3.52 7.19 1.88
N VAL A 145 2.34 7.41 1.28
CA VAL A 145 1.32 6.37 1.10
C VAL A 145 1.22 6.06 -0.38
N ALA A 146 1.31 4.79 -0.74
CA ALA A 146 1.23 4.34 -2.13
C ALA A 146 0.61 2.94 -2.20
N TYR A 147 0.33 2.46 -3.41
CA TYR A 147 0.08 1.05 -3.66
C TYR A 147 1.28 0.42 -4.36
N ALA A 148 1.55 -0.84 -4.06
CA ALA A 148 2.72 -1.56 -4.56
C ALA A 148 2.32 -2.98 -4.98
N ASP A 149 2.86 -3.44 -6.10
CA ASP A 149 2.71 -4.84 -6.50
C ASP A 149 3.69 -5.70 -5.69
N ASN A 150 3.16 -6.71 -5.01
CA ASN A 150 3.97 -7.61 -4.20
C ASN A 150 4.69 -8.67 -5.04
N THR A 151 4.43 -8.76 -6.34
CA THR A 151 5.07 -9.77 -7.22
C THR A 151 6.33 -9.25 -7.91
N GLY A 152 6.58 -7.93 -7.86
CA GLY A 152 7.66 -7.27 -8.61
C GLY A 152 7.41 -7.17 -10.11
N ALA A 153 6.22 -7.55 -10.59
CA ALA A 153 5.83 -7.43 -11.99
C ALA A 153 5.58 -5.97 -12.40
N VAL A 154 5.21 -5.12 -11.44
CA VAL A 154 5.03 -3.68 -11.64
C VAL A 154 6.11 -2.92 -10.86
N ASP A 155 6.80 -2.01 -11.54
CA ASP A 155 7.74 -1.10 -10.90
C ASP A 155 7.00 -0.14 -9.94
N THR A 156 7.18 -0.35 -8.63
CA THR A 156 6.56 0.47 -7.59
C THR A 156 6.98 1.94 -7.70
N VAL A 157 8.23 2.23 -8.07
CA VAL A 157 8.72 3.62 -8.12
C VAL A 157 8.03 4.39 -9.24
N GLY A 158 7.95 3.79 -10.43
CA GLY A 158 7.18 4.34 -11.55
C GLY A 158 5.70 4.53 -11.21
N ALA A 159 5.09 3.56 -10.50
CA ALA A 159 3.69 3.67 -10.06
C ALA A 159 3.51 4.79 -9.01
N MET A 160 4.47 4.98 -8.11
CA MET A 160 4.47 6.02 -7.10
C MET A 160 4.50 7.43 -7.69
N GLU A 161 5.27 7.67 -8.76
CA GLU A 161 5.37 9.00 -9.40
C GLU A 161 3.98 9.54 -9.83
N ALA A 162 3.05 8.65 -10.18
CA ALA A 162 1.70 9.02 -10.60
C ALA A 162 0.76 9.42 -9.44
N VAL A 163 1.06 9.01 -8.20
CA VAL A 163 0.17 9.18 -7.04
C VAL A 163 0.75 10.05 -5.93
N VAL A 164 2.08 10.20 -5.87
CA VAL A 164 2.77 11.02 -4.89
C VAL A 164 2.75 12.48 -5.33
N ASP A 165 2.49 13.39 -4.38
CA ASP A 165 2.54 14.82 -4.63
C ASP A 165 3.91 15.26 -5.17
N SER A 166 3.91 16.11 -6.19
CA SER A 166 5.14 16.56 -6.87
C SER A 166 6.19 17.20 -5.95
N SER A 167 5.79 17.90 -4.88
CA SER A 167 6.73 18.48 -3.93
C SER A 167 7.39 17.42 -3.07
N LEU A 168 6.61 16.43 -2.62
CA LEU A 168 7.12 15.26 -1.90
C LEU A 168 8.04 14.42 -2.81
N TRP A 169 7.63 14.20 -4.06
CA TRP A 169 8.44 13.49 -5.05
C TRP A 169 9.81 14.15 -5.27
N ALA A 170 9.86 15.48 -5.34
CA ALA A 170 11.12 16.22 -5.44
C ALA A 170 12.02 16.02 -4.22
N VAL A 171 11.44 15.95 -3.00
CA VAL A 171 12.19 15.64 -1.77
C VAL A 171 12.78 14.23 -1.83
N LEU A 172 11.99 13.24 -2.25
CA LEU A 172 12.47 11.85 -2.38
C LEU A 172 13.64 11.75 -3.37
N LYS A 173 13.54 12.43 -4.54
CA LYS A 173 14.62 12.51 -5.54
C LYS A 173 15.87 13.16 -4.96
N GLN A 174 15.73 14.26 -4.22
CA GLN A 174 16.86 14.95 -3.59
C GLN A 174 17.57 14.06 -2.56
N ARG A 175 16.82 13.21 -1.86
CA ARG A 175 17.34 12.27 -0.86
C ARG A 175 17.89 10.97 -1.45
N GLY A 176 17.71 10.75 -2.76
CA GLY A 176 18.13 9.53 -3.44
C GLY A 176 17.27 8.31 -3.08
N TYR A 177 16.02 8.53 -2.65
CA TYR A 177 15.09 7.47 -2.30
C TYR A 177 14.26 7.00 -3.48
N VAL A 178 14.19 7.79 -4.57
CA VAL A 178 13.56 7.42 -5.85
C VAL A 178 14.45 7.80 -7.01
#